data_AF-A0A7I0B1R2-F1
#
_entry.id   AF-A0A7I0B1R2-F1
#
_cell.length_a   1.000
_cell.length_b   1.000
_cell.length_c   1.000
_cell.angle_alpha   90.00
_cell.angle_beta   90.00
_cell.angle_gamma   90.00
#
_symmetry.space_group_name_H-M   'P 1'
#
loop_
_entity.id
_entity.type
_entity.pdbx_description
1 polymer ?
#
loop_
_entity_poly.entity_id
_entity_poly.type
_entity_poly.pdbx_seq_one_letter_code
_entity_poly.pdbx_strand_id
1 'polypeptide(L)'
;MHFEIVPITEDGRLSAKDVVGNKKALASFQDKFNEYVNERGYELEQGTSRELTNRQHDQVNSYKQKTEYHKKEYERRYKIQPI
;
A
#
# COMPACT_ATOMS: atom_id res chain seq x y z
N MET A 1 5.48 6.40 6.50
CA MET A 1 6.49 7.28 5.88
C MET A 1 5.95 7.69 4.52
N HIS A 2 5.83 9.00 4.24
CA HIS A 2 5.55 9.47 2.88
C HIS A 2 6.90 9.78 2.23
N PHE A 3 7.16 9.21 1.06
CA PHE A 3 8.41 9.40 0.33
C PHE A 3 8.07 9.87 -1.08
N GLU A 4 8.61 11.04 -1.43
CA GLU A 4 8.38 11.70 -2.70
C GLU A 4 9.59 11.47 -3.62
N ILE A 5 9.32 11.10 -4.87
CA ILE A 5 10.33 10.91 -5.91
C ILE A 5 10.00 11.89 -7.02
N VAL A 6 10.99 12.66 -7.47
CA VAL A 6 10.85 13.49 -8.67
C VAL A 6 11.28 12.62 -9.86
N PRO A 7 10.36 12.26 -10.79
CA PRO A 7 10.66 11.30 -11.84
C PRO A 7 11.38 11.96 -13.02
N ILE A 8 12.66 12.29 -12.83
CA ILE A 8 13.53 12.81 -13.89
C ILE A 8 14.23 11.63 -14.58
N THR A 9 14.10 11.54 -15.90
CA THR A 9 14.77 10.53 -16.73
C THR A 9 16.24 10.91 -16.98
N GLU A 10 17.05 9.96 -17.45
CA GLU A 10 18.47 10.20 -17.76
C GLU A 10 18.68 11.32 -18.80
N ASP A 11 17.74 11.47 -19.74
CA ASP A 11 17.71 12.54 -20.74
C ASP A 11 17.06 13.85 -20.23
N GLY A 12 16.76 13.95 -18.93
CA GLY A 12 16.30 15.18 -18.27
C GLY A 12 14.79 15.48 -18.39
N ARG A 13 13.98 14.57 -18.95
CA ARG A 13 12.52 14.73 -19.02
C ARG A 13 11.86 14.38 -17.69
N LEU A 14 10.72 15.00 -17.39
CA LEU A 14 9.88 14.63 -16.26
C LEU A 14 8.87 13.56 -16.70
N SER A 15 9.12 12.29 -16.39
CA SER A 15 8.30 11.16 -16.84
C SER A 15 8.17 10.08 -15.78
N ALA A 16 7.06 10.13 -15.02
CA ALA A 16 6.72 9.09 -14.05
C ALA A 16 6.59 7.71 -14.72
N LYS A 17 6.08 7.66 -15.95
CA LYS A 17 5.95 6.41 -16.70
C LYS A 17 7.29 5.75 -16.96
N ASP A 18 8.30 6.54 -17.33
CA ASP A 18 9.61 5.99 -17.69
C ASP A 18 10.43 5.65 -16.43
N VAL A 19 10.26 6.41 -15.33
CA VAL A 19 10.99 6.20 -14.07
C VAL A 19 10.36 5.11 -13.18
N VAL A 20 9.03 5.15 -12.99
CA VAL A 20 8.31 4.19 -12.13
C VAL A 20 7.94 2.93 -12.90
N GLY A 21 7.74 3.05 -14.22
CA GLY A 21 7.43 1.93 -15.10
C GLY A 21 5.96 1.56 -15.15
N ASN A 22 5.71 0.31 -15.54
CA ASN A 22 4.38 -0.26 -15.74
C ASN A 22 4.01 -1.28 -14.65
N LYS A 23 2.85 -1.96 -14.78
CA LYS A 23 2.39 -2.98 -13.82
C LYS A 23 3.47 -4.06 -13.54
N LYS A 24 4.19 -4.52 -14.56
CA LYS A 24 5.23 -5.55 -14.41
C LYS A 24 6.45 -5.02 -13.64
N ALA A 25 6.86 -3.78 -13.93
CA ALA A 25 7.94 -3.12 -13.20
C ALA A 25 7.60 -2.94 -11.71
N LEU A 26 6.38 -2.50 -11.41
CA LEU A 26 5.89 -2.34 -10.04
C LEU A 26 5.80 -3.67 -9.27
N ALA A 27 5.40 -4.76 -9.94
CA ALA A 27 5.41 -6.09 -9.33
C ALA A 27 6.84 -6.52 -8.96
N SER A 28 7.78 -6.40 -9.91
CA SER A 28 9.20 -6.71 -9.64
C SER A 28 9.81 -5.81 -8.56
N PHE A 29 9.37 -4.56 -8.47
CA PHE A 29 9.81 -3.66 -7.41
C PHE A 29 9.36 -4.13 -6.02
N GLN A 30 8.16 -4.71 -5.88
CA GLN A 30 7.71 -5.27 -4.60
C GLN A 30 8.59 -6.43 -4.15
N ASP A 31 8.99 -7.32 -5.08
CA ASP A 31 9.91 -8.43 -4.82
C ASP A 31 11.27 -7.89 -4.32
N LYS A 32 11.89 -7.02 -5.12
CA LYS A 32 13.23 -6.48 -4.86
C LYS A 32 13.30 -5.63 -3.60
N PHE A 33 12.24 -4.87 -3.30
CA PHE A 33 12.20 -4.04 -2.11
C PHE A 33 12.17 -4.90 -0.84
N ASN A 34 11.38 -5.98 -0.83
CA ASN A 34 11.35 -6.92 0.30
C ASN A 34 12.71 -7.59 0.53
N GLU A 35 13.36 -8.05 -0.54
CA GLU A 35 14.73 -8.59 -0.47
C GLU A 35 15.71 -7.56 0.10
N TYR A 36 15.72 -6.34 -0.46
CA TYR A 36 16.63 -5.26 -0.05
C TYR A 36 16.52 -4.86 1.43
N VAL A 37 15.29 -4.82 1.98
CA VAL A 37 15.10 -4.49 3.40
C VAL A 37 15.49 -5.67 4.28
N ASN A 38 15.18 -6.91 3.91
CA ASN A 38 15.53 -8.06 4.72
C ASN A 38 17.06 -8.29 4.78
N GLU A 39 17.78 -8.03 3.69
CA GLU A 39 19.25 -7.98 3.67
C GLU A 39 19.84 -6.98 4.68
N ARG A 40 19.09 -5.95 5.07
CA ARG A 40 19.49 -4.91 6.03
C ARG A 40 19.06 -5.22 7.47
N GLY A 41 18.64 -6.45 7.74
CA GLY A 41 18.31 -6.93 9.08
C GLY A 41 16.86 -6.72 9.48
N TYR A 42 15.97 -6.44 8.52
CA TYR A 42 14.53 -6.52 8.77
C TYR A 42 14.03 -7.96 8.55
N GLU A 43 12.93 -8.34 9.20
CA GLU A 43 12.29 -9.66 9.04
C GLU A 43 10.85 -9.47 8.56
N LEU A 44 10.69 -9.20 7.26
CA LEU A 44 9.40 -8.90 6.63
C LEU A 44 9.02 -9.95 5.59
N GLU A 45 7.78 -10.43 5.64
CA GLU A 45 7.23 -11.28 4.58
C GLU A 45 6.77 -10.45 3.37
N GLN A 46 6.82 -11.07 2.19
CA GLN A 46 6.32 -10.47 0.98
C GLN A 46 4.78 -10.47 0.95
N GLY A 47 4.17 -9.38 0.48
CA GLY A 47 2.74 -9.32 0.23
C GLY A 47 2.28 -10.28 -0.87
N THR A 48 1.10 -10.87 -0.71
CA THR A 48 0.50 -11.77 -1.70
C THR A 48 0.01 -11.01 -2.94
N SER A 49 0.24 -11.58 -4.13
CA SER A 49 -0.14 -10.93 -5.39
C SER A 49 -1.64 -10.65 -5.50
N ARG A 50 -1.96 -9.67 -6.35
CA ARG A 50 -3.35 -9.32 -6.67
C ARG A 50 -4.06 -10.48 -7.36
N GLU A 51 -3.38 -11.19 -8.25
CA GLU A 51 -3.93 -12.32 -9.00
C GLU A 51 -4.46 -13.42 -8.08
N LEU A 52 -3.82 -13.61 -6.91
CA LEU A 52 -4.24 -14.58 -5.90
C LEU A 52 -5.32 -14.03 -4.96
N THR A 53 -5.23 -12.75 -4.58
CA THR A 53 -6.08 -12.17 -3.53
C THR A 53 -7.29 -11.40 -4.03
N ASN A 54 -7.28 -11.00 -5.31
CA ASN A 54 -8.23 -10.04 -5.91
C ASN A 54 -8.39 -8.72 -5.15
N ARG A 55 -7.44 -8.37 -4.27
CA ARG A 55 -7.52 -7.16 -3.46
C ARG A 55 -7.27 -5.91 -4.31
N GLN A 56 -8.06 -4.88 -4.00
CA GLN A 56 -7.97 -3.55 -4.58
C GLN A 56 -7.46 -2.58 -3.53
N HIS A 57 -6.77 -1.52 -3.98
CA HIS A 57 -6.47 -0.40 -3.09
C HIS A 57 -7.77 0.19 -2.58
N ASP A 58 -7.84 0.40 -1.27
CA ASP A 58 -8.97 1.03 -0.62
C ASP A 58 -8.51 2.36 -0.01
N GLN A 59 -9.34 3.39 -0.19
CA GLN A 59 -9.08 4.70 0.41
C GLN A 59 -9.04 4.55 1.92
N VAL A 60 -8.14 5.27 2.60
CA VAL A 60 -7.89 5.11 4.04
C VAL A 60 -9.17 5.18 4.87
N ASN A 61 -10.08 6.10 4.56
CA ASN A 61 -11.34 6.25 5.28
C ASN A 61 -12.26 5.04 5.11
N SER A 62 -12.38 4.52 3.88
CA SER A 62 -13.19 3.33 3.57
C SER A 62 -12.56 2.07 4.16
N TYR A 63 -11.24 1.93 4.06
CA TYR A 63 -10.49 0.84 4.70
C TYR A 63 -10.74 0.81 6.21
N LYS A 64 -10.57 1.97 6.87
CA LYS A 64 -10.83 2.14 8.30
C LYS A 64 -12.23 1.66 8.67
N GLN A 65 -13.27 2.13 8.00
CA GLN A 65 -14.66 1.73 8.26
C GLN A 65 -14.88 0.22 8.13
N LYS A 66 -14.21 -0.43 7.18
CA LYS A 66 -14.30 -1.89 6.96
C LYS A 66 -13.52 -2.71 7.99
N THR A 67 -12.61 -2.10 8.74
CA THR A 67 -11.87 -2.81 9.79
C THR A 67 -12.75 -3.05 11.02
N GLU A 68 -12.56 -4.21 11.66
CA GLU A 68 -13.29 -4.62 12.87
C GLU A 68 -13.13 -3.64 14.03
N TYR A 69 -12.05 -2.85 14.07
CA TYR A 69 -11.88 -1.77 15.04
C TYR A 69 -12.98 -0.70 14.89
N HIS A 70 -13.23 -0.20 13.68
CA HIS A 70 -14.25 0.83 13.45
C HIS A 70 -15.68 0.28 13.57
N LYS A 71 -15.88 -1.01 13.28
CA LYS A 71 -17.13 -1.71 13.56
C LYS A 71 -17.44 -1.70 15.07
N LYS A 72 -16.47 -2.07 15.91
CA LYS A 72 -16.59 -2.03 17.38
C LYS A 72 -16.77 -0.61 17.92
N GLU A 73 -16.04 0.37 17.38
CA GLU A 73 -16.19 1.79 17.78
C GLU A 73 -17.57 2.36 17.41
N TYR A 74 -18.10 2.02 16.23
CA TYR A 74 -19.46 2.42 15.82
C TYR A 74 -20.51 1.84 16.77
N GLU A 75 -20.40 0.54 17.09
CA GLU A 75 -21.29 -0.09 18.07
C GLU A 75 -21.19 0.57 19.44
N ARG A 76 -19.98 0.89 19.91
CA ARG A 76 -19.78 1.57 21.19
C ARG A 76 -20.40 2.97 21.22
N ARG A 77 -20.32 3.71 20.12
CA ARG A 77 -20.76 5.12 20.03
C ARG A 77 -22.25 5.30 19.75
N TYR A 78 -22.87 4.36 19.02
CA TYR A 78 -24.25 4.51 18.53
C TYR A 78 -25.23 3.44 19.03
N LYS A 79 -24.79 2.29 19.57
CA LYS A 79 -25.70 1.31 20.21
C LYS A 79 -25.85 1.50 21.73
N ILE A 80 -25.05 2.36 22.37
CA ILE A 80 -25.06 2.57 23.85
C ILE A 80 -25.79 3.87 24.24
N GLN A 81 -26.40 4.61 23.32
CA GLN A 81 -27.33 5.69 23.71
C GLN A 81 -28.75 5.11 23.80
N PRO A 82 -29.27 4.77 24.99
CA PRO A 82 -30.70 4.53 25.15
C PRO A 82 -31.46 5.83 24.89
N ILE A 83 -32.62 5.73 24.23
CA ILE A 83 -33.67 6.76 24.24
C ILE A 83 -34.13 6.96 25.69
#